data_AF-A0AAN7UU71-F1
#
_entry.id   AF-A0AAN7UU71-F1
#
_cell.length_a   1.000
_cell.length_b   1.000
_cell.length_c   1.000
_cell.angle_alpha   90.00
_cell.angle_beta   90.00
_cell.angle_gamma   90.00
#
_symmetry.space_group_name_H-M   'P 1'
#
loop_
_entity.id
_entity.type
_entity.pdbx_description
1 polymer ?
#
loop_
_entity_poly.entity_id
_entity_poly.type
_entity_poly.pdbx_seq_one_letter_code
_entity_poly.pdbx_strand_id
1 'polypeptide(L)'
;MESLYSLQASSQKAGVSVGEIRDTTNPALITQMLMSLLEAVGTHYQAPVLRKRIRDDVNLGNSNIPWRRLPFWLILRVATQRQLCLALGAEKGQVAYKLLLAILLAELLDDSAENLSPHKVAYLRTKLARRMAKLEMNQRKVRLHKDVAYDAWFTAVSAVVRNSIQNANMKMEAAWDTFKKINSRHIIPLPYRAPPTSLELTLPNSGDYLDGILSTKLSHVSTLGPVTLPNPLDQSIQQSQEFTDYAFHLAALEEKVESEASRPANPRQNYAARCVELESQIEDVLSQMKRAFKTIEHGC
;
A
#
# COMPACT_ATOMS: atom_id res chain seq x y z
N MET A 1 -38.43 36.71 -0.36
CA MET A 1 -37.69 35.45 -0.21
C MET A 1 -37.02 35.49 1.15
N GLU A 2 -37.57 34.81 2.14
CA GLU A 2 -36.91 34.68 3.44
C GLU A 2 -35.57 33.94 3.26
N SER A 3 -34.50 34.47 3.84
CA SER A 3 -33.16 33.94 3.64
C SER A 3 -32.99 32.67 4.47
N LEU A 4 -32.68 31.54 3.82
CA LEU A 4 -32.45 30.24 4.46
C LEU A 4 -31.28 30.22 5.46
N TYR A 5 -30.51 31.30 5.56
CA TYR A 5 -29.43 31.48 6.54
C TYR A 5 -29.88 31.35 7.99
N SER A 6 -31.14 31.67 8.33
CA SER A 6 -31.65 31.50 9.70
C SER A 6 -31.78 30.05 10.14
N LEU A 7 -31.83 29.11 9.18
CA LEU A 7 -31.92 27.67 9.41
C LEU A 7 -30.53 27.00 9.41
N GLN A 8 -29.47 27.76 9.18
CA GLN A 8 -28.11 27.22 9.18
C GLN A 8 -27.69 26.90 10.62
N ALA A 9 -27.21 25.67 10.85
CA ALA A 9 -26.65 25.28 12.13
C ALA A 9 -25.52 26.23 12.52
N SER A 10 -25.45 26.60 13.79
CA SER A 10 -24.40 27.46 14.34
C SER A 10 -23.78 26.81 15.57
N SER A 11 -22.49 27.09 15.80
CA SER A 11 -21.77 26.67 17.01
C SER A 11 -21.19 27.88 17.71
N GLN A 12 -21.22 27.87 19.04
CA GLN A 12 -20.57 28.92 19.82
C GLN A 12 -19.07 28.63 19.94
N LYS A 13 -18.24 29.59 19.50
CA LYS A 13 -16.78 29.54 19.63
C LYS A 13 -16.32 30.83 20.30
N ALA A 14 -15.68 30.70 21.47
CA ALA A 14 -15.22 31.83 22.26
C ALA A 14 -16.31 32.92 22.51
N GLY A 15 -17.55 32.49 22.74
CA GLY A 15 -18.69 33.40 22.99
C GLY A 15 -19.31 34.03 21.73
N VAL A 16 -18.78 33.75 20.54
CA VAL A 16 -19.33 34.20 19.26
C VAL A 16 -20.06 33.06 18.57
N SER A 17 -21.28 33.32 18.09
CA SER A 17 -22.02 32.37 17.24
C SER A 17 -21.41 32.36 15.84
N VAL A 18 -20.85 31.22 15.43
CA VAL A 18 -20.25 31.02 14.12
C VAL A 18 -21.07 29.99 13.37
N GLY A 19 -21.45 30.28 12.12
CA GLY A 19 -22.14 29.31 11.26
C GLY A 19 -21.33 28.01 11.12
N GLU A 20 -21.97 26.87 11.34
CA GLU A 20 -21.34 25.57 11.25
C GLU A 20 -21.20 25.18 9.78
N ILE A 21 -20.10 25.60 9.16
CA ILE A 21 -19.74 25.30 7.76
C ILE A 21 -19.46 23.81 7.51
N ARG A 22 -19.37 22.98 8.56
CA ARG A 22 -19.14 21.53 8.46
C ARG A 22 -20.43 20.75 8.31
N ASP A 23 -21.57 21.40 8.49
CA ASP A 23 -22.84 20.74 8.39
C ASP A 23 -23.12 20.40 6.92
N THR A 24 -23.67 19.21 6.70
CA THR A 24 -24.07 18.78 5.36
C THR A 24 -25.50 19.25 5.12
N THR A 25 -25.81 19.74 3.92
CA THR A 25 -27.18 20.09 3.56
C THR A 25 -28.13 18.93 3.87
N ASN A 26 -28.94 19.08 4.90
CA ASN A 26 -29.91 18.08 5.31
C ASN A 26 -31.06 18.08 4.29
N PRO A 27 -31.25 17.00 3.51
CA PRO A 27 -32.32 16.96 2.51
C PRO A 27 -33.70 16.75 3.14
N ALA A 28 -33.79 16.62 4.48
CA ALA A 28 -35.02 16.31 5.21
C ALA A 28 -36.21 17.17 4.76
N LEU A 29 -36.02 18.49 4.63
CA LEU A 29 -37.07 19.41 4.17
C LEU A 29 -37.68 18.98 2.83
N ILE A 30 -36.83 18.72 1.83
CA ILE A 30 -37.28 18.31 0.49
C ILE A 30 -37.88 16.91 0.55
N THR A 31 -37.23 15.97 1.24
CA THR A 31 -37.68 14.58 1.30
C THR A 31 -38.99 14.44 2.08
N GLN A 32 -39.17 15.18 3.17
CA GLN A 32 -40.40 15.15 3.98
C GLN A 32 -41.56 15.76 3.19
N MET A 33 -41.36 16.91 2.56
CA MET A 33 -42.36 17.53 1.69
C MET A 33 -42.75 16.59 0.54
N LEU A 34 -41.76 16.04 -0.18
CA LEU A 34 -42.01 15.13 -1.29
C LEU A 34 -42.74 13.87 -0.84
N MET A 35 -42.34 13.26 0.28
CA MET A 35 -43.01 12.06 0.81
C MET A 35 -44.45 12.36 1.21
N SER A 36 -44.72 13.49 1.87
CA SER A 36 -46.10 13.89 2.22
C SER A 36 -46.99 14.12 0.99
N LEU A 37 -46.44 14.68 -0.09
CA LEU A 37 -47.15 14.87 -1.34
C LEU A 37 -47.43 13.54 -2.06
N LEU A 38 -46.44 12.63 -2.08
CA LEU A 38 -46.61 11.29 -2.63
C LEU A 38 -47.59 10.44 -1.82
N GLU A 39 -47.66 10.63 -0.50
CA GLU A 39 -48.62 9.95 0.36
C GLU A 39 -50.06 10.46 0.14
N ALA A 40 -50.23 11.78 -0.05
CA ALA A 40 -51.54 12.37 -0.30
C ALA A 40 -52.13 12.02 -1.67
N VAL A 41 -51.29 11.93 -2.70
CA VAL A 41 -51.74 11.72 -4.11
C VAL A 41 -51.58 10.26 -4.56
N GLY A 42 -50.65 9.53 -3.97
CA GLY A 42 -50.23 8.21 -4.44
C GLY A 42 -50.97 7.05 -3.78
N THR A 43 -50.59 5.85 -4.21
CA THR A 43 -51.02 4.58 -3.61
C THR A 43 -49.81 3.83 -3.07
N HIS A 44 -50.04 2.93 -2.11
CA HIS A 44 -48.97 2.15 -1.51
C HIS A 44 -48.26 1.28 -2.57
N TYR A 45 -46.94 1.47 -2.71
CA TYR A 45 -46.10 0.67 -3.59
C TYR A 45 -44.88 0.15 -2.85
N GLN A 46 -44.78 -1.18 -2.75
CA GLN A 46 -43.62 -1.83 -2.14
C GLN A 46 -42.47 -1.93 -3.16
N ALA A 47 -41.64 -0.92 -3.20
CA ALA A 47 -40.46 -0.91 -4.07
C ALA A 47 -39.41 -1.94 -3.63
N PRO A 48 -38.70 -2.61 -4.57
CA PRO A 48 -37.56 -3.45 -4.24
C PRO A 48 -36.49 -2.66 -3.47
N VAL A 49 -36.11 -3.16 -2.29
CA VAL A 49 -35.17 -2.47 -1.41
C VAL A 49 -33.75 -2.58 -1.96
N LEU A 50 -33.17 -1.44 -2.33
CA LEU A 50 -31.78 -1.37 -2.74
C LEU A 50 -30.88 -1.11 -1.53
N ARG A 51 -30.09 -2.12 -1.13
CA ARG A 51 -29.10 -1.96 -0.06
C ARG A 51 -27.73 -1.56 -0.61
N LYS A 52 -27.24 -0.38 -0.21
CA LYS A 52 -25.88 0.07 -0.50
C LYS A 52 -25.12 0.31 0.78
N ARG A 53 -23.96 -0.32 0.90
CA ARG A 53 -22.99 0.04 1.94
C ARG A 53 -22.38 1.39 1.58
N ILE A 54 -22.76 2.41 2.33
CA ILE A 54 -22.16 3.73 2.30
C ILE A 54 -21.08 3.70 3.38
N ARG A 55 -19.83 3.94 2.99
CA ARG A 55 -18.77 4.17 3.95
C ARG A 55 -18.64 5.68 4.08
N ASP A 56 -19.36 6.23 5.05
CA ASP A 56 -19.30 7.64 5.40
C ASP A 56 -18.19 7.83 6.43
N ASP A 57 -16.96 7.97 5.92
CA ASP A 57 -15.81 8.28 6.75
C ASP A 57 -15.67 9.80 6.76
N VAL A 58 -15.70 10.41 7.95
CA VAL A 58 -15.46 11.84 8.15
C VAL A 58 -14.02 11.99 8.63
N ASN A 59 -13.10 12.21 7.69
CA ASN A 59 -11.70 12.41 8.04
C ASN A 59 -11.47 13.91 8.30
N LEU A 60 -11.29 14.26 9.57
CA LEU A 60 -10.91 15.60 9.98
C LEU A 60 -9.38 15.62 10.16
N GLY A 61 -8.67 16.18 9.19
CA GLY A 61 -7.24 16.50 9.32
C GLY A 61 -7.04 17.91 9.85
N ASN A 62 -5.98 18.58 9.40
CA ASN A 62 -5.73 20.00 9.72
C ASN A 62 -6.68 20.97 8.99
N SER A 63 -7.72 20.48 8.30
CA SER A 63 -8.67 21.29 7.54
C SER A 63 -9.92 21.60 8.35
N ASN A 64 -10.46 22.81 8.19
CA ASN A 64 -11.72 23.21 8.81
C ASN A 64 -12.94 22.45 8.25
N ILE A 65 -12.83 21.87 7.07
CA ILE A 65 -13.88 21.07 6.42
C ILE A 65 -13.43 19.61 6.44
N PRO A 66 -14.25 18.68 6.97
CA PRO A 66 -13.92 17.27 6.92
C PRO A 66 -13.94 16.74 5.49
N TRP A 67 -13.01 15.86 5.14
CA TRP A 67 -13.10 15.15 3.87
C TRP A 67 -14.29 14.20 3.89
N ARG A 68 -15.20 14.37 2.93
CA ARG A 68 -16.38 13.51 2.73
C ARG A 68 -16.49 13.11 1.28
N ARG A 69 -17.19 12.00 1.03
CA ARG A 69 -17.54 11.58 -0.34
C ARG A 69 -18.62 12.50 -0.90
N LEU A 70 -18.52 12.84 -2.18
CA LEU A 70 -19.51 13.69 -2.85
C LEU A 70 -20.91 13.02 -2.78
N PRO A 71 -21.94 13.66 -2.20
CA PRO A 71 -23.29 13.07 -2.08
C PRO A 71 -23.91 12.77 -3.45
N PHE A 72 -23.60 13.59 -4.46
CA PHE A 72 -24.01 13.36 -5.85
C PHE A 72 -23.53 12.00 -6.40
N TRP A 73 -22.33 11.56 -6.02
CA TRP A 73 -21.81 10.25 -6.42
C TRP A 73 -22.64 9.10 -5.87
N LEU A 74 -23.22 9.25 -4.66
CA LEU A 74 -24.13 8.28 -4.11
C LEU A 74 -25.43 8.21 -4.92
N ILE A 75 -26.00 9.38 -5.23
CA ILE A 75 -27.23 9.50 -6.04
C ILE A 75 -27.01 8.81 -7.39
N LEU A 76 -25.93 9.13 -8.10
CA LEU A 76 -25.61 8.53 -9.39
C LEU A 76 -25.51 7.01 -9.29
N ARG A 77 -24.83 6.48 -8.28
CA ARG A 77 -24.68 5.03 -8.06
C ARG A 77 -26.00 4.33 -7.72
N VAL A 78 -26.89 4.98 -6.99
CA VAL A 78 -28.19 4.43 -6.61
C VAL A 78 -29.15 4.49 -7.79
N ALA A 79 -29.23 5.63 -8.48
CA ALA A 79 -30.08 5.84 -9.64
C ALA A 79 -29.72 4.89 -10.78
N THR A 80 -28.43 4.79 -11.13
CA THR A 80 -27.95 3.86 -12.18
C THR A 80 -28.28 2.41 -11.85
N GLN A 81 -28.03 1.97 -10.61
CA GLN A 81 -28.36 0.61 -10.21
C GLN A 81 -29.87 0.36 -10.24
N ARG A 82 -30.68 1.31 -9.75
CA ARG A 82 -32.13 1.19 -9.75
C ARG A 82 -32.68 1.11 -11.17
N GLN A 83 -32.22 1.98 -12.07
CA GLN A 83 -32.64 1.97 -13.47
C GLN A 83 -32.31 0.63 -14.15
N LEU A 84 -31.10 0.10 -13.93
CA LEU A 84 -30.71 -1.20 -14.48
C LEU A 84 -31.54 -2.35 -13.89
N CYS A 85 -31.83 -2.33 -12.59
CA CYS A 85 -32.69 -3.33 -11.97
C CYS A 85 -34.15 -3.24 -12.43
N LEU A 86 -34.65 -2.05 -12.75
CA LEU A 86 -36.00 -1.86 -13.30
C LEU A 86 -36.08 -2.35 -14.75
N ALA A 87 -35.05 -2.08 -15.56
CA ALA A 87 -35.04 -2.45 -16.98
C ALA A 87 -34.73 -3.93 -17.23
N LEU A 88 -33.81 -4.53 -16.46
CA LEU A 88 -33.28 -5.88 -16.71
C LEU A 88 -33.74 -6.91 -15.65
N GLY A 89 -34.47 -6.47 -14.63
CA GLY A 89 -34.78 -7.26 -13.44
C GLY A 89 -33.68 -7.21 -12.37
N ALA A 90 -34.01 -7.70 -11.17
CA ALA A 90 -33.18 -7.54 -9.98
C ALA A 90 -31.77 -8.15 -10.12
N GLU A 91 -31.69 -9.41 -10.59
CA GLU A 91 -30.41 -10.13 -10.69
C GLU A 91 -29.53 -9.62 -11.84
N LYS A 92 -30.07 -9.58 -13.07
CA LYS A 92 -29.34 -9.13 -14.25
C LYS A 92 -28.95 -7.65 -14.15
N GLY A 93 -29.83 -6.81 -13.61
CA GLY A 93 -29.53 -5.40 -13.38
C GLY A 93 -28.42 -5.20 -12.34
N GLN A 94 -28.36 -6.03 -11.30
CA GLN A 94 -27.28 -5.96 -10.30
C GLN A 94 -25.93 -6.34 -10.91
N VAL A 95 -25.90 -7.36 -11.77
CA VAL A 95 -24.71 -7.73 -12.54
C VAL A 95 -24.30 -6.58 -13.46
N ALA A 96 -25.23 -6.11 -14.30
CA ALA A 96 -24.96 -5.07 -15.29
C ALA A 96 -24.38 -3.82 -14.62
N TYR A 97 -24.91 -3.45 -13.44
CA TYR A 97 -24.35 -2.37 -12.65
C TYR A 97 -22.89 -2.62 -12.20
N LYS A 98 -22.56 -3.85 -11.78
CA LYS A 98 -21.19 -4.17 -11.36
C LYS A 98 -20.22 -4.17 -12.54
N LEU A 99 -20.66 -4.59 -13.72
CA LEU A 99 -19.92 -4.53 -14.98
C LEU A 99 -19.72 -3.09 -15.44
N LEU A 100 -20.76 -2.27 -15.43
CA LEU A 100 -20.68 -0.83 -15.71
C LEU A 100 -19.64 -0.14 -14.84
N LEU A 101 -19.63 -0.46 -13.53
CA LEU A 101 -18.61 0.07 -12.62
C LEU A 101 -17.20 -0.45 -12.92
N ALA A 102 -17.03 -1.61 -13.56
CA ALA A 102 -15.73 -2.09 -14.00
C ALA A 102 -15.26 -1.30 -15.23
N ILE A 103 -16.14 -1.03 -16.19
CA ILE A 103 -15.87 -0.17 -17.36
C ILE A 103 -15.47 1.23 -16.91
N LEU A 104 -16.27 1.87 -16.05
CA LEU A 104 -15.98 3.21 -15.53
C LEU A 104 -14.60 3.29 -14.87
N LEU A 105 -14.21 2.25 -14.13
CA LEU A 105 -12.89 2.18 -13.50
C LEU A 105 -11.75 1.91 -14.50
N ALA A 106 -12.03 1.25 -15.62
CA ALA A 106 -11.07 1.04 -16.70
C ALA A 106 -10.84 2.36 -17.47
N GLU A 107 -11.91 3.05 -17.86
CA GLU A 107 -11.80 4.38 -18.50
C GLU A 107 -11.06 5.37 -17.59
N LEU A 108 -11.42 5.41 -16.30
CA LEU A 108 -10.69 6.22 -15.33
C LEU A 108 -9.21 5.84 -15.24
N LEU A 109 -8.87 4.56 -15.34
CA LEU A 109 -7.48 4.10 -15.31
C LEU A 109 -6.73 4.60 -16.56
N ASP A 110 -7.33 4.49 -17.74
CA ASP A 110 -6.72 4.94 -18.99
C ASP A 110 -6.50 6.47 -19.03
N ASP A 111 -7.50 7.24 -18.60
CA ASP A 111 -7.46 8.71 -18.55
C ASP A 111 -6.47 9.24 -17.49
N SER A 112 -6.34 8.52 -16.37
CA SER A 112 -5.53 8.97 -15.24
C SER A 112 -4.11 8.43 -15.25
N ALA A 113 -3.78 7.42 -16.06
CA ALA A 113 -2.48 6.74 -16.04
C ALA A 113 -1.28 7.68 -16.28
N GLU A 114 -1.46 8.77 -17.02
CA GLU A 114 -0.40 9.75 -17.31
C GLU A 114 -0.28 10.85 -16.26
N ASN A 115 -1.40 11.19 -15.61
CA ASN A 115 -1.49 12.34 -14.71
C ASN A 115 -1.34 11.97 -13.23
N LEU A 116 -1.56 10.70 -12.87
CA LEU A 116 -1.46 10.23 -11.50
C LEU A 116 -0.06 9.71 -11.17
N SER A 117 0.31 9.79 -9.89
CA SER A 117 1.53 9.15 -9.41
C SER A 117 1.48 7.63 -9.63
N PRO A 118 2.62 6.97 -9.94
CA PRO A 118 2.66 5.54 -10.25
C PRO A 118 1.99 4.65 -9.18
N HIS A 119 2.17 5.01 -7.90
CA HIS A 119 1.53 4.30 -6.80
C HIS A 119 -0.02 4.35 -6.87
N LYS A 120 -0.60 5.50 -7.24
CA LYS A 120 -2.06 5.63 -7.38
C LYS A 120 -2.58 4.83 -8.59
N VAL A 121 -1.84 4.82 -9.69
CA VAL A 121 -2.15 4.00 -10.88
C VAL A 121 -2.13 2.51 -10.51
N ALA A 122 -1.10 2.05 -9.79
CA ALA A 122 -1.01 0.67 -9.30
C ALA A 122 -2.19 0.31 -8.37
N TYR A 123 -2.62 1.23 -7.51
CA TYR A 123 -3.80 1.02 -6.66
C TYR A 123 -5.10 0.89 -7.47
N LEU A 124 -5.32 1.75 -8.47
CA LEU A 124 -6.47 1.66 -9.38
C LEU A 124 -6.47 0.33 -10.15
N ARG A 125 -5.33 -0.06 -10.70
CA ARG A 125 -5.13 -1.33 -11.41
C ARG A 125 -5.47 -2.54 -10.54
N THR A 126 -4.92 -2.61 -9.33
CA THR A 126 -5.18 -3.72 -8.40
C THR A 126 -6.65 -3.76 -7.96
N LYS A 127 -7.27 -2.60 -7.74
CA LYS A 127 -8.70 -2.50 -7.42
C LYS A 127 -9.58 -3.00 -8.57
N LEU A 128 -9.22 -2.68 -9.81
CA LEU A 128 -9.93 -3.13 -11.01
C LEU A 128 -9.77 -4.65 -11.21
N ALA A 129 -8.54 -5.17 -11.14
CA ALA A 129 -8.27 -6.61 -11.23
C ALA A 129 -9.01 -7.41 -10.15
N ARG A 130 -8.96 -6.96 -8.88
CA ARG A 130 -9.71 -7.59 -7.77
C ARG A 130 -11.22 -7.55 -8.00
N ARG A 131 -11.74 -6.49 -8.61
CA ARG A 131 -13.17 -6.40 -8.94
C ARG A 131 -13.55 -7.45 -9.99
N MET A 132 -12.75 -7.61 -11.05
CA MET A 132 -13.00 -8.64 -12.07
C MET A 132 -12.97 -10.05 -11.47
N ALA A 133 -11.97 -10.37 -10.66
CA ALA A 133 -11.90 -11.67 -9.97
C ALA A 133 -13.12 -11.92 -9.07
N LYS A 134 -13.61 -10.88 -8.36
CA LYS A 134 -14.85 -10.98 -7.57
C LYS A 134 -16.09 -11.19 -8.43
N LEU A 135 -16.15 -10.60 -9.61
CA LEU A 135 -17.28 -10.77 -10.53
C LEU A 135 -17.31 -12.19 -11.07
N GLU A 136 -16.17 -12.70 -11.51
CA GLU A 136 -16.02 -14.07 -11.98
C GLU A 136 -16.36 -15.10 -10.88
N MET A 137 -15.89 -14.90 -9.66
CA MET A 137 -16.24 -15.78 -8.54
C MET A 137 -17.75 -15.75 -8.24
N ASN A 138 -18.39 -14.59 -8.33
CA ASN A 138 -19.84 -14.48 -8.12
C ASN A 138 -20.63 -15.16 -9.24
N GLN A 139 -20.16 -15.08 -10.49
CA GLN A 139 -20.76 -15.79 -11.63
C GLN A 139 -20.79 -17.29 -11.38
N ARG A 140 -19.65 -17.88 -10.96
CA ARG A 140 -19.53 -19.31 -10.65
C ARG A 140 -20.50 -19.75 -9.54
N LYS A 141 -20.71 -18.90 -8.54
CA LYS A 141 -21.60 -19.19 -7.39
C LYS A 141 -23.09 -19.10 -7.74
N VAL A 142 -23.49 -18.12 -8.56
CA VAL A 142 -24.91 -17.80 -8.81
C VAL A 142 -25.51 -18.67 -9.94
N ARG A 143 -24.74 -19.54 -10.60
CA ARG A 143 -25.19 -20.34 -11.76
C ARG A 143 -25.82 -19.49 -12.88
N LEU A 144 -25.42 -18.22 -13.00
CA LEU A 144 -25.76 -17.34 -14.13
C LEU A 144 -25.21 -17.84 -15.48
N HIS A 145 -24.37 -18.87 -15.47
CA HIS A 145 -23.72 -19.47 -16.63
C HIS A 145 -24.67 -20.11 -17.66
N LYS A 146 -25.98 -20.15 -17.39
CA LYS A 146 -26.99 -20.56 -18.38
C LYS A 146 -27.51 -19.39 -19.23
N ASP A 147 -27.12 -18.16 -18.93
CA ASP A 147 -27.54 -16.97 -19.67
C ASP A 147 -26.44 -16.52 -20.65
N VAL A 148 -26.61 -16.89 -21.92
CA VAL A 148 -25.67 -16.59 -23.02
C VAL A 148 -25.38 -15.09 -23.13
N ALA A 149 -26.35 -14.23 -22.83
CA ALA A 149 -26.18 -12.78 -22.89
C ALA A 149 -25.22 -12.26 -21.82
N TYR A 150 -25.23 -12.86 -20.61
CA TYR A 150 -24.29 -12.52 -19.55
C TYR A 150 -22.86 -12.83 -19.99
N ASP A 151 -22.64 -14.04 -20.51
CA ASP A 151 -21.30 -14.51 -20.86
C ASP A 151 -20.70 -13.64 -21.97
N ALA A 152 -21.52 -13.20 -22.93
CA ALA A 152 -21.12 -12.22 -23.94
C ALA A 152 -20.70 -10.87 -23.33
N TRP A 153 -21.52 -10.29 -22.44
CA TRP A 153 -21.20 -9.02 -21.78
C TRP A 153 -19.95 -9.12 -20.91
N PHE A 154 -19.84 -10.20 -20.13
CA PHE A 154 -18.69 -10.42 -19.26
C PHE A 154 -17.41 -10.56 -20.08
N THR A 155 -17.45 -11.28 -21.20
CA THR A 155 -16.31 -11.44 -22.10
C THR A 155 -15.90 -10.09 -22.72
N ALA A 156 -16.86 -9.30 -23.20
CA ALA A 156 -16.60 -7.96 -23.75
C ALA A 156 -15.98 -7.01 -22.70
N VAL A 157 -16.56 -6.95 -21.50
CA VAL A 157 -16.03 -6.11 -20.41
C VAL A 157 -14.66 -6.59 -19.95
N SER A 158 -14.43 -7.90 -19.90
CA SER A 158 -13.14 -8.46 -19.54
C SER A 158 -12.06 -8.09 -20.55
N ALA A 159 -12.39 -8.02 -21.85
CA ALA A 159 -11.47 -7.55 -22.87
C ALA A 159 -11.11 -6.06 -22.66
N VAL A 160 -12.10 -5.20 -22.45
CA VAL A 160 -11.87 -3.76 -22.16
C VAL A 160 -10.99 -3.57 -20.93
N VAL A 161 -11.31 -4.25 -19.83
CA VAL A 161 -10.54 -4.15 -18.58
C VAL A 161 -9.11 -4.68 -18.76
N ARG A 162 -8.92 -5.77 -19.50
CA ARG A 162 -7.59 -6.31 -19.78
C ARG A 162 -6.75 -5.33 -20.58
N ASN A 163 -7.32 -4.75 -21.64
CA ASN A 163 -6.63 -3.78 -22.49
C ASN A 163 -6.23 -2.54 -21.67
N SER A 164 -7.14 -2.01 -20.85
CA SER A 164 -6.88 -0.88 -19.95
C SER A 164 -5.76 -1.17 -18.95
N ILE A 165 -5.76 -2.36 -18.33
CA ILE A 165 -4.69 -2.79 -17.41
C ILE A 165 -3.34 -2.91 -18.13
N GLN A 166 -3.32 -3.47 -19.34
CA GLN A 166 -2.11 -3.60 -20.15
C GLN A 166 -1.57 -2.22 -20.57
N ASN A 167 -2.45 -1.33 -21.02
CA ASN A 167 -2.09 0.05 -21.37
C ASN A 167 -1.49 0.79 -20.17
N ALA A 168 -2.14 0.72 -19.00
CA ALA A 168 -1.62 1.33 -17.78
C ALA A 168 -0.26 0.73 -17.36
N ASN A 169 -0.05 -0.58 -17.53
CA ASN A 169 1.25 -1.20 -17.27
C ASN A 169 2.33 -0.68 -18.21
N MET A 170 2.06 -0.62 -19.52
CA MET A 170 3.01 -0.09 -20.51
C MET A 170 3.39 1.36 -20.19
N LYS A 171 2.41 2.21 -19.86
CA LYS A 171 2.64 3.60 -19.46
C LYS A 171 3.49 3.69 -18.18
N MET A 172 3.22 2.84 -17.19
CA MET A 172 3.97 2.80 -15.94
C MET A 172 5.41 2.30 -16.13
N GLU A 173 5.62 1.29 -16.97
CA GLU A 173 6.96 0.79 -17.33
C GLU A 173 7.76 1.85 -18.09
N ALA A 174 7.14 2.55 -19.05
CA ALA A 174 7.78 3.65 -19.76
C ALA A 174 8.18 4.80 -18.82
N ALA A 175 7.30 5.17 -17.89
CA ALA A 175 7.60 6.17 -16.86
C ALA A 175 8.74 5.70 -15.93
N TRP A 176 8.75 4.42 -15.56
CA TRP A 176 9.80 3.81 -14.73
C TRP A 176 11.15 3.77 -15.43
N ASP A 177 11.19 3.43 -16.72
CA ASP A 177 12.43 3.42 -17.50
C ASP A 177 12.96 4.83 -17.72
N THR A 178 12.07 5.81 -17.91
CA THR A 178 12.46 7.23 -17.94
C THR A 178 13.07 7.65 -16.61
N PHE A 179 12.45 7.28 -15.50
CA PHE A 179 12.98 7.56 -14.15
C PHE A 179 14.33 6.88 -13.91
N LYS A 180 14.51 5.63 -14.34
CA LYS A 180 15.79 4.92 -14.26
C LYS A 180 16.88 5.64 -15.06
N LYS A 181 16.59 6.07 -16.29
CA LYS A 181 17.57 6.79 -17.12
C LYS A 181 18.00 8.11 -16.49
N ILE A 182 17.07 8.83 -15.86
CA ILE A 182 17.37 10.09 -15.18
C ILE A 182 18.21 9.85 -13.92
N ASN A 183 17.92 8.78 -13.16
CA ASN A 183 18.55 8.53 -11.87
C ASN A 183 19.70 7.52 -11.90
N SER A 184 20.00 6.93 -13.05
CA SER A 184 21.16 6.04 -13.20
C SER A 184 22.43 6.87 -13.10
N ARG A 185 23.11 6.76 -11.95
CA ARG A 185 24.45 7.34 -11.80
C ARG A 185 25.40 6.56 -12.70
N HIS A 186 26.11 7.27 -13.56
CA HIS A 186 27.20 6.68 -14.30
C HIS A 186 28.37 6.42 -13.33
N ILE A 187 28.53 5.17 -12.91
CA ILE A 187 29.67 4.75 -12.11
C ILE A 187 30.81 4.48 -13.09
N ILE A 188 31.80 5.35 -13.09
CA ILE A 188 33.03 5.11 -13.86
C ILE A 188 33.72 3.90 -13.22
N PRO A 189 34.08 2.87 -13.99
CA PRO A 189 34.87 1.76 -13.46
C PRO A 189 36.18 2.32 -12.91
N LEU A 190 36.47 2.01 -11.65
CA LEU A 190 37.74 2.37 -11.03
C LEU A 190 38.87 1.76 -11.87
N PRO A 191 39.87 2.55 -12.28
CA PRO A 191 40.97 2.00 -13.05
C PRO A 191 41.68 0.94 -12.21
N TYR A 192 41.99 -0.21 -12.82
CA TYR A 192 42.64 -1.33 -12.13
C TYR A 192 44.04 -0.97 -11.59
N ARG A 193 44.64 0.11 -12.11
CA ARG A 193 45.91 0.66 -11.63
C ARG A 193 45.78 2.17 -11.48
N ALA A 194 46.36 2.70 -10.40
CA ALA A 194 46.51 4.13 -10.24
C ALA A 194 47.39 4.69 -11.39
N PRO A 195 47.07 5.86 -11.95
CA PRO A 195 47.94 6.50 -12.91
C PRO A 195 49.29 6.83 -12.26
N PRO A 196 50.40 6.84 -13.01
CA PRO A 196 51.75 7.04 -12.47
C PRO A 196 51.88 8.39 -11.74
N THR A 197 51.12 9.40 -12.15
CA THR A 197 51.07 10.71 -11.48
C THR A 197 50.45 10.68 -10.08
N SER A 198 49.60 9.69 -9.77
CA SER A 198 49.08 9.47 -8.42
C SER A 198 50.06 8.73 -7.51
N LEU A 199 51.14 8.18 -8.08
CA LEU A 199 52.27 7.63 -7.32
C LEU A 199 53.29 8.73 -6.97
N GLU A 200 53.17 9.92 -7.56
CA GLU A 200 54.01 11.08 -7.28
C GLU A 200 53.29 11.98 -6.27
N LEU A 201 53.85 12.07 -5.06
CA LEU A 201 53.32 12.96 -4.04
C LEU A 201 54.18 14.22 -4.00
N THR A 202 53.65 15.33 -4.50
CA THR A 202 54.32 16.63 -4.38
C THR A 202 54.20 17.10 -2.94
N LEU A 203 55.33 17.23 -2.26
CA LEU A 203 55.40 17.70 -0.88
C LEU A 203 56.08 19.07 -0.82
N PRO A 204 55.42 20.14 -1.27
CA PRO A 204 56.05 21.46 -1.41
C PRO A 204 56.50 22.06 -0.07
N ASN A 205 55.87 21.65 1.04
CA ASN A 205 56.11 22.22 2.37
C ASN A 205 56.83 21.26 3.33
N SER A 206 57.26 20.08 2.88
CA SER A 206 57.92 19.10 3.75
C SER A 206 59.44 19.11 3.64
N GLY A 207 60.03 20.05 2.88
CA GLY A 207 61.48 20.12 2.65
C GLY A 207 62.26 20.16 3.97
N ASP A 208 62.01 21.19 4.79
CA ASP A 208 62.68 21.37 6.09
C ASP A 208 62.51 20.17 7.03
N TYR A 209 61.33 19.53 7.00
CA TYR A 209 61.04 18.35 7.80
C TYR A 209 61.82 17.12 7.33
N LEU A 210 61.86 16.87 6.01
CA LEU A 210 62.60 15.75 5.43
C LEU A 210 64.11 15.96 5.57
N ASP A 211 64.60 17.19 5.40
CA ASP A 211 65.99 17.56 5.66
C ASP A 211 66.35 17.39 7.14
N GLY A 212 65.42 17.72 8.04
CA GLY A 212 65.53 17.42 9.47
C GLY A 212 65.69 15.93 9.74
N ILE A 213 64.86 15.07 9.13
CA ILE A 213 64.97 13.61 9.28
C ILE A 213 66.27 13.07 8.68
N LEU A 214 66.67 13.52 7.49
CA LEU A 214 67.87 13.05 6.79
C LEU A 214 69.17 13.51 7.48
N SER A 215 69.17 14.69 8.10
CA SER A 215 70.28 15.20 8.91
C SER A 215 70.32 14.62 10.32
N THR A 216 69.21 14.05 10.79
CA THR A 216 69.17 13.30 12.05
C THR A 216 69.91 11.99 11.85
N LYS A 217 71.15 11.89 12.33
CA LYS A 217 71.82 10.59 12.51
C LYS A 217 70.89 9.73 13.36
N LEU A 218 70.37 8.63 12.80
CA LEU A 218 69.60 7.62 13.52
C LEU A 218 70.41 7.19 14.76
N SER A 219 70.10 7.82 15.88
CA SER A 219 70.68 7.47 17.17
C SER A 219 69.82 6.35 17.70
N HIS A 220 70.38 5.14 17.63
CA HIS A 220 69.75 3.89 18.04
C HIS A 220 68.48 3.49 17.28
N VAL A 221 68.60 2.41 16.51
CA VAL A 221 67.48 1.47 16.35
C VAL A 221 67.22 0.89 17.74
N SER A 222 66.38 1.56 18.52
CA SER A 222 65.58 0.81 19.49
C SER A 222 64.74 -0.13 18.63
N THR A 223 64.99 -1.42 18.75
CA THR A 223 64.11 -2.47 18.25
C THR A 223 62.71 -2.19 18.79
N LEU A 224 61.91 -1.46 18.01
CA LEU A 224 60.48 -1.47 18.14
C LEU A 224 60.10 -2.94 17.97
N GLY A 225 59.67 -3.56 19.08
CA GLY A 225 59.04 -4.88 19.03
C GLY A 225 57.90 -4.88 18.01
N PRO A 226 57.41 -6.06 17.60
CA PRO A 226 56.39 -6.16 16.58
C PRO A 226 55.23 -5.22 16.93
N VAL A 227 55.00 -4.22 16.07
CA VAL A 227 53.87 -3.31 16.20
C VAL A 227 52.63 -4.14 15.92
N THR A 228 52.00 -4.64 16.97
CA THR A 228 50.64 -5.13 16.90
C THR A 228 49.73 -3.91 16.72
N LEU A 229 49.36 -3.65 15.47
CA LEU A 229 48.24 -2.77 15.16
C LEU A 229 47.02 -3.32 15.92
N PRO A 230 46.38 -2.56 16.83
CA PRO A 230 45.07 -2.96 17.32
C PRO A 230 44.17 -3.04 16.08
N ASN A 231 43.47 -4.16 15.91
CA ASN A 231 42.71 -4.48 14.69
C ASN A 231 41.22 -4.13 14.91
N PRO A 232 40.79 -2.87 14.73
CA PRO A 232 39.38 -2.48 14.88
C PRO A 232 38.49 -3.13 13.83
N LEU A 233 39.07 -3.61 12.72
CA LEU A 233 38.33 -4.34 11.69
C LEU A 233 37.84 -5.70 12.19
N ASP A 234 38.63 -6.42 13.00
CA ASP A 234 38.24 -7.74 13.52
C ASP A 234 37.00 -7.68 14.40
N GLN A 235 36.85 -6.67 15.24
CA GLN A 235 35.63 -6.52 16.06
C GLN A 235 34.38 -6.28 15.21
N SER A 236 34.48 -5.44 14.17
CA SER A 236 33.34 -5.18 13.27
C SER A 236 32.97 -6.42 12.44
N ILE A 237 33.99 -7.16 11.98
CA ILE A 237 33.82 -8.40 11.21
C ILE A 237 33.22 -9.48 12.11
N GLN A 238 33.69 -9.60 13.35
CA GLN A 238 33.19 -10.54 14.33
C GLN A 238 31.74 -10.23 14.74
N GLN A 239 31.41 -8.96 14.97
CA GLN A 239 30.02 -8.53 15.23
C GLN A 239 29.09 -8.84 14.05
N SER A 240 29.56 -8.60 12.82
CA SER A 240 28.80 -8.93 11.62
C SER A 240 28.61 -10.44 11.45
N GLN A 241 29.61 -11.25 11.79
CA GLN A 241 29.55 -12.71 11.74
C GLN A 241 28.59 -13.25 12.80
N GLU A 242 28.70 -12.79 14.05
CA GLU A 242 27.81 -13.17 15.15
C GLU A 242 26.34 -12.84 14.84
N PHE A 243 26.08 -11.67 14.25
CA PHE A 243 24.74 -11.30 13.79
C PHE A 243 24.23 -12.22 12.67
N THR A 244 25.10 -12.56 11.72
CA THR A 244 24.76 -13.41 10.58
C THR A 244 24.44 -14.84 11.02
N ASP A 245 25.27 -15.42 11.89
CA ASP A 245 25.05 -16.76 12.46
C ASP A 245 23.75 -16.82 13.28
N TYR A 246 23.45 -15.75 14.03
CA TYR A 246 22.20 -15.65 14.77
C TYR A 246 20.96 -15.57 13.86
N ALA A 247 21.03 -14.79 12.77
CA ALA A 247 19.95 -14.70 11.79
C ALA A 247 19.69 -16.04 11.10
N PHE A 248 20.73 -16.79 10.78
CA PHE A 248 20.61 -18.15 10.23
C PHE A 248 20.00 -19.13 11.24
N HIS A 249 20.36 -19.03 12.52
CA HIS A 249 19.75 -19.85 13.57
C HIS A 249 18.24 -19.62 13.68
N LEU A 250 17.82 -18.35 13.63
CA LEU A 250 16.41 -17.99 13.71
C LEU A 250 15.61 -18.49 12.50
N ALA A 251 16.17 -18.35 11.29
CA ALA A 251 15.56 -18.85 10.07
C ALA A 251 15.38 -20.39 10.10
N ALA A 252 16.36 -21.12 10.65
CA ALA A 252 16.27 -22.58 10.80
C ALA A 252 15.18 -23.01 11.82
N LEU A 253 14.98 -22.22 12.88
CA LEU A 253 13.89 -22.45 13.83
C LEU A 253 12.52 -22.17 13.20
N GLU A 254 12.38 -21.09 12.44
CA GLU A 254 11.15 -20.78 11.70
C GLU A 254 10.81 -21.89 10.69
N GLU A 255 11.78 -22.35 9.91
CA GLU A 255 11.59 -23.44 8.95
C GLU A 255 11.15 -24.74 9.64
N LYS A 256 11.72 -25.03 10.82
CA LYS A 256 11.31 -26.20 11.62
C LYS A 256 9.85 -26.10 12.05
N VAL A 257 9.42 -24.95 12.56
CA VAL A 257 8.03 -24.70 12.98
C VAL A 257 7.06 -24.79 11.80
N GLU A 258 7.42 -24.20 10.64
CA GLU A 258 6.60 -24.28 9.42
C GLU A 258 6.47 -25.72 8.90
N SER A 259 7.56 -26.49 8.96
CA SER A 259 7.54 -27.91 8.57
C SER A 259 6.66 -28.75 9.50
N GLU A 260 6.68 -28.47 10.81
CA GLU A 260 5.89 -29.17 11.82
C GLU A 260 4.40 -28.80 11.74
N ALA A 261 4.09 -27.55 11.42
CA ALA A 261 2.73 -27.09 11.14
C ALA A 261 2.16 -27.69 9.85
N SER A 262 3.00 -27.89 8.83
CA SER A 262 2.59 -28.40 7.51
C SER A 262 2.45 -29.93 7.43
N ARG A 263 2.87 -30.69 8.46
CA ARG A 263 2.74 -32.15 8.48
C ARG A 263 1.28 -32.61 8.45
N PRO A 264 0.90 -33.54 7.54
CA PRO A 264 -0.48 -34.02 7.40
C PRO A 264 -0.98 -34.69 8.69
N ALA A 265 -2.27 -34.52 8.98
CA ALA A 265 -2.88 -35.01 10.20
C ALA A 265 -2.94 -36.55 10.26
N ASN A 266 -2.30 -37.15 11.26
CA ASN A 266 -2.44 -38.57 11.55
C ASN A 266 -3.70 -38.81 12.41
N PRO A 267 -4.60 -39.74 12.03
CA PRO A 267 -5.88 -39.95 12.72
C PRO A 267 -5.77 -40.54 14.14
N ARG A 268 -4.56 -40.88 14.61
CA ARG A 268 -4.28 -41.38 15.98
C ARG A 268 -3.57 -40.36 16.87
N GLN A 269 -3.32 -39.15 16.38
CA GLN A 269 -2.50 -38.16 17.07
C GLN A 269 -3.33 -37.31 18.03
N ASN A 270 -2.79 -37.03 19.22
CA ASN A 270 -3.45 -36.16 20.20
C ASN A 270 -3.30 -34.69 19.75
N TYR A 271 -4.34 -34.15 19.13
CA TYR A 271 -4.35 -32.79 18.60
C TYR A 271 -4.15 -31.72 19.68
N ALA A 272 -4.64 -31.95 20.91
CA ALA A 272 -4.45 -31.01 22.01
C ALA A 272 -2.97 -30.90 22.40
N ALA A 273 -2.26 -32.04 22.49
CA ALA A 273 -0.83 -32.04 22.79
C ALA A 273 0.00 -31.37 21.68
N ARG A 274 -0.35 -31.58 20.41
CA ARG A 274 0.33 -30.96 19.26
C ARG A 274 0.13 -29.44 19.22
N CYS A 275 -1.05 -28.94 19.57
CA CYS A 275 -1.29 -27.50 19.64
C CYS A 275 -0.45 -26.84 20.75
N VAL A 276 -0.34 -27.49 21.91
CA VAL A 276 0.50 -27.01 23.02
C VAL A 276 1.99 -27.03 22.65
N GLU A 277 2.44 -28.05 21.92
CA GLU A 277 3.82 -28.13 21.45
C GLU A 277 4.13 -27.04 20.42
N LEU A 278 3.25 -26.80 19.45
CA LEU A 278 3.39 -25.71 18.47
C LEU A 278 3.35 -24.33 19.14
N GLU A 279 2.47 -24.13 20.12
CA GLU A 279 2.40 -22.89 20.92
C GLU A 279 3.73 -22.64 21.64
N SER A 280 4.26 -23.66 22.32
CA SER A 280 5.57 -23.57 23.00
C SER A 280 6.72 -23.26 22.05
N GLN A 281 6.71 -23.80 20.82
CA GLN A 281 7.73 -23.52 19.82
C GLN A 281 7.63 -22.10 19.26
N ILE A 282 6.40 -21.61 19.02
CA ILE A 282 6.16 -20.23 18.57
C ILE A 282 6.57 -19.22 19.65
N GLU A 283 6.26 -19.50 20.91
CA GLU A 283 6.67 -18.66 22.03
C GLU A 283 8.21 -18.61 22.18
N ASP A 284 8.90 -19.73 21.96
CA ASP A 284 10.36 -19.78 22.00
C ASP A 284 10.98 -18.89 20.91
N VAL A 285 10.51 -19.00 19.66
CA VAL A 285 10.96 -18.16 18.54
C VAL A 285 10.72 -16.67 18.83
N LEU A 286 9.54 -16.31 19.32
CA LEU A 286 9.20 -14.93 19.68
C LEU A 286 10.07 -14.40 20.84
N SER A 287 10.41 -15.26 21.81
CA SER A 287 11.26 -14.91 22.93
C SER A 287 12.71 -14.65 22.48
N GLN A 288 13.22 -15.44 21.53
CA GLN A 288 14.54 -15.27 20.94
C GLN A 288 14.61 -13.99 20.11
N MET A 289 13.62 -13.74 19.24
CA MET A 289 13.50 -12.47 18.51
C MET A 289 13.51 -11.26 19.45
N LYS A 290 12.75 -11.32 20.55
CA LYS A 290 12.69 -10.22 21.52
C LYS A 290 14.04 -9.95 22.19
N ARG A 291 14.86 -10.98 22.42
CA ARG A 291 16.23 -10.80 22.92
C ARG A 291 17.09 -10.11 21.86
N ALA A 292 16.99 -10.50 20.60
CA ALA A 292 17.76 -9.91 19.49
C ALA A 292 17.49 -8.41 19.30
N PHE A 293 16.21 -8.01 19.33
CA PHE A 293 15.85 -6.59 19.24
C PHE A 293 16.39 -5.76 20.41
N LYS A 294 16.49 -6.35 21.60
CA LYS A 294 17.03 -5.68 22.79
C LYS A 294 18.55 -5.51 22.74
N THR A 295 19.28 -6.45 22.12
CA THR A 295 20.74 -6.33 21.91
C THR A 295 21.07 -5.24 20.90
N ILE A 296 20.24 -5.05 19.87
CA ILE A 296 20.39 -3.99 18.86
C ILE A 296 20.15 -2.60 19.45
N GLU A 297 19.19 -2.45 20.38
CA GLU A 297 18.92 -1.16 21.06
C GLU A 297 20.02 -0.72 22.05
N HIS A 298 20.92 -1.61 22.47
CA HIS A 298 22.02 -1.27 23.39
C HIS A 298 23.40 -1.19 22.71
N GLY A 299 23.46 -1.45 21.40
CA GLY A 299 24.68 -1.37 20.58
C GLY A 299 24.74 -0.13 19.66
N CYS A 300 23.82 0.82 19.81
CA CYS A 300 23.78 2.10 19.10
C CYS A 300 24.11 3.26 20.06
#